data_AF-A0AAU1L770-F1
#
_entry.id   AF-A0AAU1L770-F1
#
_cell.length_a   1.000
_cell.length_b   1.000
_cell.length_c   1.000
_cell.angle_alpha   90.00
_cell.angle_beta   90.00
_cell.angle_gamma   90.00
#
_symmetry.space_group_name_H-M   'P 1'
#
loop_
_entity.id
_entity.type
_entity.pdbx_description
1 polymer ?
#
loop_
_entity_poly.entity_id
_entity_poly.type
_entity_poly.pdbx_seq_one_letter_code
_entity_poly.pdbx_strand_id
1 'polypeptide(L)'
;MPSTLVPRTRRLIVTTTLAASVTAALTACGTRLPPDPKVASTSAAPVAHTTAALPPSKPTGMKIDAAGVDAKRMVDLEVDAATGELGVPNADTDANSPGWWTGGVTPGEKGVSVLVAHSSSRTSTPSTARP
;
A
#
# COMPACT_ATOMS: atom_id res chain seq x y z
N MET A 1 -21.39 43.65 60.36
CA MET A 1 -21.47 43.46 58.89
C MET A 1 -20.09 43.12 58.34
N PRO A 2 -19.68 41.84 58.27
CA PRO A 2 -18.57 41.43 57.42
C PRO A 2 -19.10 40.86 56.10
N SER A 3 -18.64 41.43 54.98
CA SER A 3 -18.87 40.92 53.64
C SER A 3 -17.96 39.71 53.39
N THR A 4 -18.55 38.55 53.02
CA THR A 4 -17.79 37.35 52.68
C THR A 4 -17.71 37.18 51.15
N LEU A 5 -16.48 37.15 50.67
CA LEU A 5 -16.06 37.14 49.27
C LEU A 5 -16.06 35.68 48.72
N VAL A 6 -16.53 35.53 47.48
CA VAL A 6 -16.11 34.55 46.43
C VAL A 6 -16.55 33.07 46.49
N PRO A 7 -17.52 32.68 45.62
CA PRO A 7 -17.68 31.31 45.13
C PRO A 7 -17.08 31.07 43.71
N ARG A 8 -16.45 32.08 43.10
CA ARG A 8 -16.02 32.07 41.67
C ARG A 8 -14.71 31.33 41.38
N THR A 9 -13.84 31.14 42.37
CA THR A 9 -12.49 30.55 42.19
C THR A 9 -12.49 29.04 42.03
N ARG A 10 -13.53 28.34 42.51
CA ARG A 10 -13.56 26.87 42.52
C ARG A 10 -13.93 26.24 41.17
N ARG A 11 -14.61 26.99 40.29
CA ARG A 11 -15.00 26.52 38.94
C ARG A 11 -13.87 26.59 37.91
N LEU A 12 -12.84 27.41 38.13
CA LEU A 12 -11.71 27.59 37.20
C LEU A 12 -10.63 26.51 37.32
N ILE A 13 -10.54 25.84 38.47
CA ILE A 13 -9.52 24.81 38.73
C ILE A 13 -9.94 23.44 38.15
N VAL A 14 -11.23 23.13 38.16
CA VAL A 14 -11.74 21.83 37.68
C VAL A 14 -11.70 21.72 36.15
N THR A 15 -11.88 22.84 35.44
CA THR A 15 -11.89 22.85 33.97
C THR A 15 -10.50 22.75 33.36
N THR A 16 -9.48 23.29 34.01
CA THR A 16 -8.10 23.25 33.52
C THR A 16 -7.45 21.87 33.67
N THR A 17 -7.75 21.13 34.75
CA THR A 17 -7.22 19.78 34.93
C THR A 17 -7.82 18.76 33.97
N LEU A 18 -9.10 18.92 33.57
CA LEU A 18 -9.76 18.01 32.63
C LEU A 18 -9.32 18.24 31.18
N ALA A 19 -9.06 19.49 30.80
CA ALA A 19 -8.53 19.80 29.47
C ALA A 19 -7.11 19.26 29.29
N ALA A 20 -6.25 19.39 30.32
CA ALA A 20 -4.87 18.91 30.27
C ALA A 20 -4.76 17.38 30.17
N SER A 21 -5.64 16.63 30.84
CA SER A 21 -5.63 15.17 30.79
C SER A 21 -6.10 14.61 29.44
N VAL A 22 -7.07 15.26 28.79
CA VAL A 22 -7.54 14.87 27.46
C VAL A 22 -6.46 15.09 26.39
N THR A 23 -5.72 16.21 26.43
CA THR A 23 -4.63 16.46 25.46
C THR A 23 -3.46 15.48 25.63
N ALA A 24 -3.14 15.08 26.87
CA ALA A 24 -2.10 14.09 27.16
C ALA A 24 -2.49 12.66 26.70
N ALA A 25 -3.77 12.29 26.83
CA ALA A 25 -4.26 10.99 26.39
C ALA A 25 -4.27 10.84 24.85
N LEU A 26 -4.59 11.90 24.10
CA LEU A 26 -4.56 11.87 22.63
C LEU A 26 -3.13 11.84 22.06
N THR A 27 -2.15 12.44 22.75
CA THR A 27 -0.75 12.44 22.31
C THR A 27 -0.01 11.13 22.61
N ALA A 28 -0.50 10.32 23.56
CA ALA A 28 0.10 9.03 23.89
C ALA A 28 -0.25 7.90 22.90
N CYS A 29 -1.37 8.01 22.19
CA CYS A 29 -1.82 6.99 21.22
C CYS A 29 -1.56 7.36 19.74
N GLY A 30 -1.11 8.59 19.46
CA GLY A 30 -0.81 9.04 18.11
C GLY A 30 0.65 8.78 17.73
N THR A 31 0.87 8.27 16.51
CA THR A 31 2.14 8.35 15.76
C THR A 31 3.23 7.28 15.94
N ARG A 32 2.94 6.08 16.46
CA ARG A 32 3.79 4.93 16.07
C ARG A 32 3.40 4.48 14.66
N LEU A 33 3.87 5.22 13.67
CA LEU A 33 3.84 4.79 12.27
C LEU A 33 4.60 3.44 12.19
N PRO A 34 4.04 2.42 11.53
CA PRO A 34 4.80 1.22 11.25
C PRO A 34 6.08 1.63 10.49
N PRO A 35 7.20 0.93 10.73
CA PRO A 35 8.43 1.22 10.01
C PRO A 35 8.19 1.14 8.50
N ASP A 36 8.81 2.05 7.75
CA ASP A 36 8.70 2.05 6.29
C ASP A 36 9.10 0.67 5.73
N PRO A 37 8.30 0.10 4.81
CA PRO A 37 8.63 -1.17 4.19
C PRO A 37 9.99 -1.04 3.47
N LYS A 38 10.98 -1.82 3.92
CA LYS A 38 12.28 -1.93 3.27
C LYS A 38 12.15 -2.91 2.10
N VAL A 39 12.01 -2.37 0.88
CA VAL A 39 12.05 -3.17 -0.35
C VAL A 39 13.48 -3.15 -0.90
N ALA A 40 14.15 -4.29 -0.92
CA ALA A 40 15.44 -4.43 -1.59
C ALA A 40 15.22 -4.59 -3.10
N SER A 41 15.33 -3.49 -3.85
CA SER A 41 15.28 -3.53 -5.32
C SER A 41 16.61 -4.01 -5.87
N THR A 42 16.64 -5.24 -6.36
CA THR A 42 17.76 -5.74 -7.19
C THR A 42 17.32 -5.71 -8.64
N SER A 43 17.92 -4.83 -9.44
CA SER A 43 17.71 -4.84 -10.89
C SER A 43 18.64 -5.87 -11.51
N ALA A 44 18.08 -6.82 -12.26
CA ALA A 44 18.86 -7.69 -13.12
C ALA A 44 19.18 -6.95 -14.42
N ALA A 45 20.40 -7.12 -14.93
CA ALA A 45 20.73 -6.63 -16.26
C ALA A 45 19.81 -7.30 -17.30
N PRO A 46 19.33 -6.56 -18.33
CA PRO A 46 18.54 -7.14 -19.39
C PRO A 46 19.34 -8.27 -20.06
N VAL A 47 18.78 -9.48 -20.06
CA VAL A 47 19.37 -10.58 -20.81
C VAL A 47 19.04 -10.34 -22.27
N ALA A 48 20.07 -10.28 -23.13
CA ALA A 48 19.87 -10.14 -24.56
C ALA A 48 19.28 -11.45 -25.12
N HIS A 49 17.95 -11.49 -25.27
CA HIS A 49 17.26 -12.59 -25.93
C HIS A 49 17.16 -12.30 -27.43
N THR A 50 17.82 -13.11 -28.26
CA THR A 50 17.78 -13.02 -29.73
C THR A 50 16.66 -13.88 -30.34
N THR A 51 15.70 -14.34 -29.55
CA THR A 51 14.58 -15.14 -30.02
C THR A 51 13.67 -14.33 -30.94
N ALA A 52 13.23 -14.95 -32.04
CA ALA A 52 12.27 -14.35 -32.95
C ALA A 52 10.98 -13.98 -32.18
N ALA A 53 10.41 -12.82 -32.51
CA ALA A 53 9.18 -12.36 -31.89
C ALA A 53 8.05 -13.35 -32.15
N LEU A 54 7.27 -13.65 -31.11
CA LEU A 54 6.10 -14.50 -31.21
C LEU A 54 4.91 -13.69 -31.76
N PRO A 55 3.92 -14.35 -32.39
CA PRO A 55 2.67 -13.69 -32.74
C PRO A 55 1.95 -13.19 -31.49
N PRO A 56 1.17 -12.09 -31.58
CA PRO A 56 0.51 -11.50 -30.44
C PRO A 56 -0.41 -12.49 -29.72
N SER A 57 -0.28 -12.58 -28.40
CA SER A 57 -1.05 -13.52 -27.58
C SER A 57 -1.44 -12.89 -26.25
N LYS A 58 -2.73 -12.94 -25.90
CA LYS A 58 -3.20 -12.38 -24.63
C LYS A 58 -2.57 -13.12 -23.44
N PRO A 59 -2.08 -12.41 -22.41
CA PRO A 59 -1.60 -13.02 -21.19
C PRO A 59 -2.73 -13.75 -20.45
N THR A 60 -2.42 -14.90 -19.88
CA THR A 60 -3.38 -15.72 -19.11
C THR A 60 -3.05 -15.78 -17.62
N GLY A 61 -1.82 -15.46 -17.22
CA GLY A 61 -1.36 -15.50 -15.83
C GLY A 61 0.10 -15.08 -15.69
N MET A 62 0.62 -15.16 -14.46
CA MET A 62 2.00 -14.80 -14.13
C MET A 62 2.55 -15.73 -13.05
N LYS A 63 3.76 -16.25 -13.28
CA LYS A 63 4.47 -17.12 -12.34
C LYS A 63 5.88 -16.63 -12.11
N ILE A 64 6.26 -16.45 -10.85
CA ILE A 64 7.60 -16.05 -10.43
C ILE A 64 8.01 -16.96 -9.26
N ASP A 65 8.68 -18.06 -9.58
CA ASP A 65 8.99 -19.12 -8.61
C ASP A 65 9.85 -18.60 -7.44
N ALA A 66 10.85 -17.75 -7.73
CA ALA A 66 11.72 -17.17 -6.72
C ALA A 66 11.00 -16.24 -5.73
N ALA A 67 9.83 -15.73 -6.11
CA ALA A 67 8.99 -14.86 -5.26
C ALA A 67 7.73 -15.59 -4.74
N GLY A 68 7.57 -16.89 -5.04
CA GLY A 68 6.38 -17.65 -4.68
C GLY A 68 5.08 -17.15 -5.33
N VAL A 69 5.18 -16.43 -6.46
CA VAL A 69 4.01 -15.89 -7.16
C VAL A 69 3.50 -16.92 -8.16
N ASP A 70 2.22 -17.27 -8.08
CA ASP A 70 1.52 -18.08 -9.08
C ASP A 70 0.08 -17.59 -9.28
N ALA A 71 -0.08 -16.60 -10.15
CA ALA A 71 -1.38 -16.05 -10.52
C ALA A 71 -1.89 -16.69 -11.81
N LYS A 72 -3.06 -17.34 -11.74
CA LYS A 72 -3.68 -18.09 -12.87
C LYS A 72 -4.63 -17.27 -13.74
N ARG A 73 -4.73 -15.97 -13.49
CA ARG A 73 -5.62 -15.04 -14.19
C ARG A 73 -4.89 -13.73 -14.47
N MET A 74 -5.32 -13.04 -15.51
CA MET A 74 -4.91 -11.68 -15.85
C MET A 74 -6.14 -10.76 -15.98
N VAL A 75 -6.04 -9.52 -15.51
CA VAL A 75 -7.02 -8.44 -15.72
C VAL A 75 -6.57 -7.56 -16.88
N ASP A 76 -7.48 -7.13 -17.75
CA ASP A 76 -7.18 -6.13 -18.78
C ASP A 76 -7.24 -4.73 -18.12
N LEU A 77 -6.15 -3.96 -18.20
CA LEU A 77 -6.00 -2.62 -17.65
C LEU A 77 -5.88 -1.59 -18.75
N GLU A 78 -6.45 -0.41 -18.51
CA GLU A 78 -6.39 0.73 -19.39
C GLU A 78 -5.81 1.94 -18.65
N VAL A 79 -5.38 2.95 -19.41
CA VAL A 79 -5.05 4.26 -18.85
C VAL A 79 -6.33 5.07 -18.82
N ASP A 80 -6.65 5.65 -17.67
CA ASP A 80 -7.80 6.52 -17.55
C ASP A 80 -7.63 7.75 -18.46
N ALA A 81 -8.59 7.99 -19.34
CA ALA A 81 -8.48 9.04 -20.36
C ALA A 81 -8.55 10.47 -19.79
N ALA A 82 -9.11 10.64 -18.58
CA ALA A 82 -9.26 11.95 -17.96
C ALA A 82 -8.06 12.30 -17.06
N THR A 83 -7.55 11.34 -16.30
CA THR A 83 -6.44 11.53 -15.35
C THR A 83 -5.08 11.17 -15.93
N GLY A 84 -5.04 10.30 -16.95
CA GLY A 84 -3.80 9.74 -17.51
C GLY A 84 -3.17 8.68 -16.61
N GLU A 85 -3.86 8.22 -15.56
CA GLU A 85 -3.33 7.22 -14.63
C GLU A 85 -3.49 5.80 -15.18
N LEU A 86 -2.47 4.97 -14.99
CA LEU A 86 -2.56 3.55 -15.31
C LEU A 86 -3.50 2.87 -14.30
N GLY A 87 -4.51 2.17 -14.82
CA GLY A 87 -5.44 1.40 -14.01
C GLY A 87 -4.73 0.37 -13.14
N VAL A 88 -5.34 0.06 -12.01
CA VAL A 88 -4.84 -0.94 -11.05
C VAL A 88 -5.94 -1.98 -10.85
N PRO A 89 -5.61 -3.28 -10.71
CA PRO A 89 -6.60 -4.30 -10.37
C PRO A 89 -7.38 -3.92 -9.11
N ASN A 90 -8.70 -4.11 -9.14
CA ASN A 90 -9.56 -3.81 -8.00
C ASN A 90 -9.11 -4.62 -6.77
N ALA A 91 -8.90 -3.94 -5.64
CA ALA A 91 -8.36 -4.55 -4.44
C ALA A 91 -9.31 -5.54 -3.75
N ASP A 92 -10.63 -5.44 -3.99
CA ASP A 92 -11.65 -6.31 -3.39
C ASP A 92 -11.93 -7.53 -4.26
N THR A 93 -11.97 -7.37 -5.59
CA THR A 93 -12.33 -8.45 -6.53
C THR A 93 -11.13 -9.13 -7.19
N ASP A 94 -10.01 -8.42 -7.33
CA ASP A 94 -8.87 -8.83 -8.14
C ASP A 94 -7.54 -8.75 -7.38
N ALA A 95 -7.58 -8.75 -6.04
CA ALA A 95 -6.40 -8.60 -5.16
C ALA A 95 -5.22 -9.53 -5.52
N ASN A 96 -5.52 -10.76 -5.96
CA ASN A 96 -4.53 -11.78 -6.29
C ASN A 96 -4.28 -11.92 -7.80
N SER A 97 -4.94 -11.10 -8.63
CA SER A 97 -4.76 -11.12 -10.09
C SER A 97 -3.87 -9.95 -10.52
N PRO A 98 -2.76 -10.19 -11.23
CA PRO A 98 -2.10 -9.15 -11.97
C PRO A 98 -3.03 -8.61 -13.07
N GLY A 99 -2.83 -7.36 -13.44
CA GLY A 99 -3.41 -6.78 -14.63
C GLY A 99 -2.34 -6.42 -15.66
N TRP A 100 -2.69 -6.56 -16.93
CA TRP A 100 -1.87 -6.21 -18.07
C TRP A 100 -2.42 -4.95 -18.72
N TRP A 101 -1.55 -3.98 -19.00
CA TRP A 101 -1.95 -2.79 -19.73
C TRP A 101 -2.14 -3.08 -21.22
N THR A 102 -3.39 -3.00 -21.68
CA THR A 102 -3.79 -3.38 -23.05
C THR A 102 -3.29 -2.43 -24.13
N GLY A 103 -2.85 -1.22 -23.77
CA GLY A 103 -2.19 -0.28 -24.68
C GLY A 103 -0.73 -0.62 -24.99
N GLY A 104 -0.15 -1.59 -24.29
CA GLY A 104 1.22 -2.08 -24.52
C GLY A 104 1.27 -3.31 -25.42
N VAL A 105 2.49 -3.78 -25.73
CA VAL A 105 2.64 -5.03 -26.50
C VAL A 105 2.27 -6.25 -25.67
N THR A 106 1.84 -7.30 -26.36
CA THR A 106 1.59 -8.59 -25.71
C THR A 106 2.89 -9.27 -25.28
N PRO A 107 2.89 -10.07 -24.19
CA PRO A 107 4.07 -10.82 -23.81
C PRO A 107 4.54 -11.77 -24.91
N GLY A 108 5.83 -11.70 -25.26
CA GLY A 108 6.45 -12.48 -26.34
C GLY A 108 6.54 -11.77 -27.69
N GLU A 109 5.76 -10.69 -27.87
CA GLU A 109 5.92 -9.78 -28.99
C GLU A 109 7.13 -8.86 -28.77
N LYS A 110 7.69 -8.32 -29.86
CA LYS A 110 8.80 -7.36 -29.76
C LYS A 110 8.31 -6.02 -29.20
N GLY A 111 8.67 -5.73 -27.95
CA GLY A 111 8.40 -4.45 -27.31
C GLY A 111 8.35 -4.56 -25.79
N VAL A 112 7.84 -3.51 -25.14
CA VAL A 112 7.66 -3.47 -23.67
C VAL A 112 6.23 -3.85 -23.29
N SER A 113 6.08 -4.89 -22.49
CA SER A 113 4.81 -5.28 -21.88
C SER A 113 4.79 -4.85 -20.41
N VAL A 114 3.70 -4.24 -19.96
CA VAL A 114 3.58 -3.68 -18.60
C VAL A 114 2.49 -4.43 -17.84
N LEU A 115 2.86 -4.97 -16.67
CA LEU A 115 1.98 -5.68 -15.76
C LEU A 115 1.98 -4.98 -14.38
N VAL A 116 0.81 -4.90 -13.76
CA VAL A 116 0.59 -4.28 -12.44
C VAL A 116 -0.03 -5.32 -11.52
N ALA A 117 0.47 -5.46 -10.29
CA ALA A 117 -0.07 -6.40 -9.31
C ALA A 117 0.05 -5.83 -7.89
N HIS A 118 -0.87 -6.23 -7.03
CA HIS A 118 -0.73 -5.97 -5.59
C HIS A 118 0.40 -6.81 -5.01
N SER A 119 1.37 -6.18 -4.36
CA SER A 119 2.39 -6.88 -3.60
C SER A 119 2.00 -6.89 -2.12
N SER A 120 1.48 -8.01 -1.64
CA SER A 120 1.17 -8.19 -0.22
C SER A 120 2.32 -8.91 0.47
N SER A 121 2.97 -8.26 1.43
CA SER A 121 3.90 -8.92 2.33
C SER A 121 3.09 -9.58 3.47
N ARG A 122 2.98 -10.92 3.46
CA ARG A 122 2.55 -11.61 4.67
C ARG A 122 3.69 -11.52 5.69
N THR A 123 3.52 -10.72 6.74
CA THR A 123 3.99 -10.94 8.14
C THR A 123 4.43 -9.64 8.81
N SER A 124 3.70 -9.23 9.84
CA SER A 124 4.33 -8.77 11.08
C SER A 124 3.82 -9.65 12.21
N THR A 125 4.57 -10.69 12.56
CA THR A 125 4.50 -11.19 13.94
C THR A 125 4.99 -10.04 14.81
N PRO A 126 4.22 -9.58 15.81
CA PRO A 126 4.73 -8.57 16.73
C PRO A 126 5.96 -9.19 17.40
N SER A 127 7.10 -8.51 17.30
CA SER A 127 8.28 -8.84 18.08
C SER A 127 7.91 -8.64 19.54
N THR A 128 7.36 -9.67 20.18
CA THR A 128 7.22 -9.76 21.62
C THR A 128 8.64 -9.73 22.18
N ALA A 129 9.07 -8.55 22.62
CA ALA A 129 10.26 -8.42 23.45
C ALA A 129 10.04 -9.31 24.68
N ARG A 130 10.87 -10.37 24.80
CA ARG A 130 11.04 -11.14 26.04
C ARG A 130 11.79 -10.25 27.05
N PRO A 131 11.58 -10.51 28.36
CA PRO A 131 11.61 -9.53 29.44
C PRO A 131 12.95 -8.83 29.67
#